data_AF-A0A3M1CXL1-F1
#
_entry.id   AF-A0A3M1CXL1-F1
#
_cell.length_a   1.000
_cell.length_b   1.000
_cell.length_c   1.000
_cell.angle_alpha   90.00
_cell.angle_beta   90.00
_cell.angle_gamma   90.00
#
_symmetry.space_group_name_H-M   'P 1'
#
loop_
_entity.id
_entity.type
_entity.pdbx_description
1 polymer ?
#
loop_
_entity_poly.entity_id
_entity_poly.type
_entity_poly.pdbx_seq_one_letter_code
_entity_poly.pdbx_strand_id
1 'polypeptide(L)' 'MIRCAGRLIENRRVARDTLLLGLEANELAPSIGPGQFVMLGPLGAGHDPFLCRPLSVHRVVGDRLY' A
#
# COMPACT_ATOMS: atom_id res chain seq x y z
N MET A 1 -3.52 10.11 -11.84
CA MET A 1 -3.46 9.64 -10.44
C MET A 1 -4.63 8.69 -10.25
N ILE A 2 -4.37 7.39 -10.03
CA ILE A 2 -5.42 6.39 -9.80
C ILE A 2 -5.71 6.36 -8.31
N ARG A 3 -6.98 6.44 -7.92
CA ARG A 3 -7.43 6.30 -6.54
C ARG A 3 -8.47 5.21 -6.50
N CYS A 4 -8.21 4.17 -5.73
CA CYS A 4 -9.13 3.07 -5.52
C CYS A 4 -9.21 2.73 -4.03
N ALA A 5 -10.23 1.97 -3.65
CA ALA A 5 -10.20 1.27 -2.37
C ALA A 5 -9.19 0.13 -2.45
N GLY A 6 -8.44 -0.11 -1.38
CA GLY A 6 -7.57 -1.27 -1.24
C GLY A 6 -7.91 -2.01 0.04
N ARG A 7 -7.86 -3.35 0.02
CA ARG A 7 -8.11 -4.18 1.20
C ARG A 7 -6.79 -4.68 1.76
N LEU A 8 -6.57 -4.49 3.06
CA LEU A 8 -5.43 -5.06 3.77
C LEU A 8 -5.62 -6.57 3.90
N ILE A 9 -4.73 -7.34 3.29
CA ILE A 9 -4.75 -8.81 3.31
C ILE A 9 -3.54 -9.40 4.06
N GLU A 10 -2.48 -8.63 4.26
CA GLU A 10 -1.32 -9.03 5.07
C GLU A 10 -0.78 -7.83 5.85
N ASN A 11 -0.41 -8.06 7.11
CA ASN A 11 0.32 -7.11 7.94
C ASN A 11 1.30 -7.91 8.81
N ARG A 12 2.48 -8.17 8.25
CA ARG A 12 3.47 -9.09 8.85
C ARG A 12 4.72 -8.35 9.23
N ARG A 13 5.17 -8.53 10.48
CA ARG A 13 6.45 -8.00 10.95
C ARG A 13 7.62 -8.76 10.33
N VAL A 14 8.52 -8.04 9.66
CA VAL A 14 9.73 -8.57 9.01
C VAL A 14 11.02 -8.17 9.73
N ALA A 15 10.98 -7.10 10.52
CA ALA A 15 12.03 -6.69 11.45
C ALA A 15 11.40 -5.93 12.64
N ARG A 16 12.20 -5.52 13.64
CA ARG A 16 11.72 -4.91 14.90
C ARG A 16 10.64 -3.82 14.67
N ASP A 17 10.89 -2.93 13.70
CA ASP A 17 10.05 -1.77 13.38
C ASP A 17 9.70 -1.73 11.89
N THR A 18 9.60 -2.90 11.25
CA THR A 18 9.32 -2.99 9.81
C THR A 18 8.23 -4.02 9.56
N LEU A 19 7.16 -3.56 8.92
CA LEU A 19 6.00 -4.34 8.55
C LEU A 19 5.97 -4.46 7.01
N LEU A 20 5.73 -5.67 6.52
CA LEU A 20 5.30 -5.88 5.14
C LEU A 20 3.78 -5.84 5.12
N LEU A 21 3.23 -5.01 4.25
CA LEU A 21 1.80 -4.93 4.01
C LEU A 21 1.48 -5.65 2.71
N GLY A 22 0.40 -6.42 2.69
CA GLY A 22 -0.21 -6.94 1.48
C GLY A 22 -1.53 -6.24 1.25
N LEU A 23 -1.72 -5.66 0.06
CA LEU A 23 -2.94 -4.96 -0.32
C LEU A 23 -3.53 -5.61 -1.56
N GLU A 24 -4.81 -5.96 -1.50
CA GLU A 24 -5.61 -6.28 -2.68
C GLU A 24 -6.07 -4.95 -3.31
N ALA A 25 -5.65 -4.68 -4.56
CA ALA A 25 -5.83 -3.40 -5.24
C ALA A 25 -5.97 -3.60 -6.76
N ASN A 26 -7.07 -4.22 -7.17
CA ASN A 26 -7.34 -4.68 -8.54
C ASN A 26 -7.17 -3.61 -9.61
N GLU A 27 -7.56 -2.37 -9.32
CA GLU A 27 -7.46 -1.24 -10.25
C GLU A 27 -6.02 -0.71 -10.39
N LEU A 28 -5.21 -0.88 -9.35
CA LEU A 28 -3.90 -0.23 -9.25
C LEU A 28 -2.77 -1.18 -9.67
N ALA A 29 -2.86 -2.46 -9.30
CA ALA A 29 -1.84 -3.47 -9.59
C ALA A 29 -1.39 -3.55 -11.06
N PRO A 30 -2.29 -3.49 -12.07
CA PRO A 30 -1.88 -3.56 -13.48
C PRO A 30 -1.04 -2.35 -13.95
N SER A 31 -1.11 -1.22 -13.22
CA SER A 31 -0.45 0.04 -13.59
C SER A 31 0.90 0.26 -12.93
N ILE A 32 1.29 -0.60 -11.98
CA ILE A 32 2.50 -0.43 -11.18
C ILE A 32 3.71 -1.04 -11.88
N GLY A 33 4.72 -0.21 -12.11
CA GLY A 33 6.06 -0.60 -12.52
C GLY A 33 7.11 -0.47 -11.41
N PRO A 34 8.33 -0.97 -11.63
CA PRO A 34 9.43 -0.87 -10.68
C PRO A 34 9.76 0.58 -10.30
N GLY A 35 10.05 0.81 -9.00
CA GLY A 35 10.42 2.13 -8.48
C GLY A 35 9.24 3.06 -8.18
N GLN A 36 8.01 2.64 -8.45
CA GLN A 36 6.81 3.40 -8.08
C GLN A 36 6.40 3.16 -6.63
N PHE A 37 5.54 4.05 -6.14
CA PHE A 37 5.00 4.04 -4.79
C PHE A 37 3.49 4.32 -4.83
N VAL A 38 2.82 3.96 -3.75
CA VAL A 38 1.41 4.26 -3.52
C VAL A 38 1.25 5.22 -2.35
N MET A 39 0.17 6.00 -2.37
CA MET A 39 -0.20 6.89 -1.27
C MET A 39 -1.30 6.22 -0.44
N LEU A 40 -1.00 5.82 0.79
CA LEU A 40 -1.99 5.27 1.71
C LEU A 40 -2.65 6.38 2.54
N GLY A 41 -3.96 6.55 2.41
CA GLY A 41 -4.76 7.45 3.25
C GLY A 41 -5.90 8.15 2.50
N PRO A 42 -6.64 9.05 3.18
CA PRO A 42 -6.56 9.41 4.61
C PRO A 42 -6.87 8.24 5.55
N LEU A 43 -6.07 8.03 6.60
CA LEU A 43 -6.30 7.00 7.61
C LEU A 43 -6.89 7.71 8.83
N GLY A 44 -8.22 7.64 9.01
CA GLY A 44 -8.99 8.47 9.96
C GLY A 44 -8.64 8.35 11.45
N ALA A 45 -7.55 7.65 11.81
CA ALA A 45 -7.03 7.53 13.16
C ALA A 45 -5.50 7.76 13.19
N GLY A 46 -5.00 8.38 14.26
CA GLY A 46 -3.57 8.64 14.49
C GLY A 46 -3.14 10.09 14.30
N HIS A 47 -1.83 10.34 14.27
CA HIS A 47 -1.26 11.66 13.98
C HIS A 47 -1.39 11.99 12.49
N ASP A 48 -1.89 13.19 12.19
CA ASP A 48 -2.20 13.70 10.85
C ASP A 48 -3.15 12.79 10.03
N PRO A 49 -4.41 12.62 10.46
CA PRO A 49 -5.35 11.68 9.84
C PRO A 49 -5.65 11.98 8.37
N PHE A 50 -5.37 13.21 7.92
CA PHE A 50 -5.58 13.68 6.56
C PHE A 50 -4.37 13.52 5.65
N LEU A 51 -3.17 13.24 6.19
CA LEU A 51 -1.97 13.08 5.39
C LEU A 51 -1.83 11.65 4.89
N CYS A 52 -1.71 11.50 3.58
CA CYS A 52 -1.36 10.22 2.98
C CYS A 52 0.11 9.88 3.25
N ARG A 53 0.43 8.59 3.34
CA ARG A 53 1.79 8.08 3.54
C ARG A 53 2.29 7.44 2.24
N PRO A 54 3.39 7.93 1.64
CA PRO A 54 4.00 7.30 0.48
C PRO A 54 4.70 6.00 0.91
N LEU A 55 4.35 4.88 0.29
CA LEU A 55 5.01 3.59 0.49
C LEU A 55 5.42 3.00 -0.85
N SER A 56 6.69 2.61 -0.95
CA SER A 56 7.22 1.91 -2.12
C SER A 56 6.50 0.57 -2.31
N VAL A 57 6.28 0.18 -3.56
CA VAL A 57 5.81 -1.17 -3.89
C VAL A 57 7.02 -2.06 -4.11
N HIS A 58 7.21 -3.03 -3.22
CA HIS A 58 8.27 -4.02 -3.32
C HIS A 58 8.00 -5.05 -4.43
N ARG A 59 6.74 -5.49 -4.59
CA ARG A 59 6.34 -6.50 -5.59
C ARG A 59 4.85 -6.45 -5.90
N VAL A 60 4.49 -6.77 -7.16
CA VAL A 60 3.10 -7.03 -7.58
C VAL A 60 2.93 -8.52 -7.88
N VAL A 61 1.86 -9.13 -7.36
CA VAL A 61 1.49 -10.53 -7.62
C VAL A 61 0.01 -10.59 -7.97
N GLY A 62 -0.31 -10.73 -9.26
CA GLY A 62 -1.69 -10.66 -9.73
C GLY A 62 -2.29 -9.28 -9.44
N ASP A 63 -3.33 -9.24 -8.62
CA ASP A 63 -4.03 -8.05 -8.17
C ASP A 63 -3.54 -7.50 -6.81
N ARG A 64 -2.44 -8.07 -6.29
CA ARG A 64 -1.90 -7.76 -4.96
C ARG A 64 -0.62 -6.96 -5.04
N LEU A 65 -0.51 -5.98 -4.14
CA LEU A 65 0.67 -5.16 -3.91
C LEU A 65 1.31 -5.56 -2.60
N TYR A 66 2.63 -5.68 -2.60
CA TYR A 66 3.50 -5.92 -1.46
C TYR A 66 4.63 -4.90 -1.42
#